data_AF-A0AA43L271-F1
#
_entry.id   AF-A0AA43L271-F1
#
_cell.length_a   1.000
_cell.length_b   1.000
_cell.length_c   1.000
_cell.angle_alpha   90.00
_cell.angle_beta   90.00
_cell.angle_gamma   90.00
#
_symmetry.space_group_name_H-M   'P 1'
#
loop_
_entity.id
_entity.type
_entity.pdbx_description
1 polymer ?
#
loop_
_entity_poly.entity_id
_entity_poly.type
_entity_poly.pdbx_seq_one_letter_code
_entity_poly.pdbx_strand_id
1 'polypeptide(L)'
;MELLGLRLKRLRNEKGCSQEDVAKYLYLTRQTISKWENDRSVPDVYNLMLLADFYSVSFFELSGMEEKLHNSEKNVLKNNNKEMEHKKMKKRIAFIMIGTIVVLTYFFLLVSSYSRQKAIDEYTANDFCLYGVKKVNYDIKDNSVDLKNTTPFYLSDDNNIVSVELTDGTIVKDLSFENIQKLGLFTEDNKWFLESELGEEEKKGYVNLLFLWKNESE
;
A
#
# COMPACT_ATOMS: atom_id res chain seq x y z
N MET A 1 50.66 -7.22 13.77
CA MET A 1 51.51 -6.13 13.28
C MET A 1 52.93 -6.62 13.37
N GLU A 2 53.67 -6.60 12.26
CA GLU A 2 55.08 -6.98 12.27
C GLU A 2 55.85 -5.98 13.15
N LEU A 3 56.71 -6.48 14.06
CA LEU A 3 57.57 -5.62 14.87
C LEU A 3 58.67 -5.01 13.99
N LEU A 4 59.14 -3.81 14.35
CA LEU A 4 60.16 -3.09 13.60
C LEU A 4 61.43 -3.94 13.40
N GLY A 5 61.87 -4.67 14.42
CA GLY A 5 63.06 -5.52 14.33
C GLY A 5 62.91 -6.65 13.30
N LEU A 6 61.77 -7.33 13.28
CA LEU A 6 61.46 -8.35 12.28
C LEU A 6 61.44 -7.77 10.87
N ARG A 7 60.87 -6.58 10.70
CA ARG A 7 60.84 -5.88 9.41
C ARG A 7 62.23 -5.49 8.91
N LEU A 8 63.08 -4.96 9.80
CA LEU A 8 64.48 -4.66 9.49
C LEU A 8 65.25 -5.91 9.06
N LYS A 9 65.05 -7.01 9.79
CA LYS A 9 65.68 -8.30 9.47
C LYS A 9 65.20 -8.85 8.12
N ARG A 10 63.90 -8.71 7.81
CA ARG A 10 63.31 -9.09 6.53
C ARG A 10 63.93 -8.28 5.39
N LEU A 11 63.92 -6.96 5.48
CA LEU A 11 64.50 -6.06 4.46
C LEU A 11 65.99 -6.33 4.24
N ARG A 12 66.73 -6.60 5.32
CA ARG A 12 68.14 -7.01 5.25
C ARG A 12 68.33 -8.30 4.44
N ASN A 13 67.51 -9.32 4.72
CA ASN A 13 67.56 -10.58 4.00
C ASN A 13 67.12 -10.44 2.53
N GLU A 14 66.10 -9.63 2.25
CA GLU A 14 65.63 -9.33 0.89
C GLU A 14 66.69 -8.60 0.06
N LYS A 15 67.45 -7.70 0.69
CA LYS A 15 68.59 -7.02 0.07
C LYS A 15 69.85 -7.90 -0.01
N GLY A 16 69.84 -9.09 0.61
CA GLY A 16 70.94 -10.05 0.57
C GLY A 16 72.19 -9.62 1.34
N CYS A 17 72.08 -8.75 2.35
CA CYS A 17 73.22 -8.24 3.11
C CYS A 17 73.31 -8.79 4.53
N SER A 18 74.50 -8.73 5.14
CA SER A 18 74.73 -9.13 6.52
C SER A 18 74.48 -7.97 7.49
N GLN A 19 74.29 -8.27 8.79
CA GLN A 19 74.17 -7.23 9.82
C GLN A 19 75.42 -6.34 9.88
N GLU A 20 76.58 -6.89 9.50
CA GLU A 20 77.85 -6.17 9.42
C GLU A 20 77.83 -5.13 8.30
N ASP A 21 77.20 -5.44 7.17
CA ASP A 21 77.11 -4.53 6.02
C ASP A 21 76.20 -3.33 6.33
N VAL A 22 75.08 -3.59 7.00
CA VAL A 22 74.18 -2.54 7.50
C VAL A 22 74.90 -1.67 8.54
N ALA A 23 75.63 -2.28 9.46
CA ALA A 23 76.38 -1.57 10.49
C ALA A 23 77.45 -0.65 9.88
N LYS A 24 78.16 -1.12 8.85
CA LYS A 24 79.14 -0.31 8.09
C LYS A 24 78.49 0.89 7.41
N TYR A 25 77.35 0.71 6.75
CA TYR A 25 76.65 1.81 6.07
C TYR A 25 76.20 2.89 7.05
N LEU A 26 75.75 2.49 8.24
CA LEU A 26 75.26 3.42 9.27
C LEU A 26 76.36 3.95 10.19
N TYR A 27 77.62 3.54 10.02
CA TYR A 27 78.73 3.84 10.94
C TYR A 27 78.46 3.42 12.39
N LEU A 28 77.86 2.24 12.57
CA LEU A 28 77.49 1.66 13.86
C LEU A 28 78.13 0.28 14.05
N THR A 29 77.93 -0.31 15.23
CA THR A 29 78.35 -1.68 15.49
C THR A 29 77.30 -2.69 15.04
N ARG A 30 77.72 -3.88 14.62
CA ARG A 30 76.83 -5.02 14.35
C ARG A 30 75.91 -5.35 15.53
N GLN A 31 76.39 -5.17 16.76
CA GLN A 31 75.61 -5.39 17.98
C GLN A 31 74.41 -4.43 18.05
N THR A 32 74.57 -3.18 17.61
CA THR A 32 73.48 -2.21 17.51
C THR A 32 72.41 -2.69 16.54
N ILE A 33 72.80 -3.12 15.33
CA ILE A 33 71.87 -3.67 14.32
C ILE A 33 71.16 -4.92 14.85
N SER A 34 71.90 -5.82 15.50
CA SER A 34 71.33 -7.02 16.12
C SER A 34 70.33 -6.70 17.22
N LYS A 35 70.59 -5.68 18.05
CA LYS A 35 69.62 -5.24 19.07
C LYS A 35 68.35 -4.69 18.43
N TRP A 36 68.46 -3.94 17.34
CA TRP A 36 67.29 -3.44 16.59
C TRP A 36 66.51 -4.58 15.95
N GLU A 37 67.16 -5.52 15.26
CA GLU A 37 66.51 -6.66 14.61
C GLU A 37 65.84 -7.64 15.59
N ASN A 38 66.27 -7.65 16.85
CA ASN A 38 65.70 -8.47 17.92
C ASN A 38 64.84 -7.66 18.90
N ASP A 39 64.43 -6.44 18.53
CA ASP A 39 63.58 -5.54 19.32
C ASP A 39 64.10 -5.24 20.75
N ARG A 40 65.42 -5.36 20.98
CA ARG A 40 66.07 -5.05 22.26
C ARG A 40 66.38 -3.57 22.43
N SER A 41 66.38 -2.82 21.33
CA SER A 41 66.43 -1.36 21.30
C SER A 41 65.76 -0.86 20.03
N VAL A 42 65.48 0.44 19.94
CA VAL A 42 64.87 1.06 18.77
C VAL A 42 65.87 2.05 18.15
N PRO A 43 66.02 2.09 16.82
CA PRO A 43 66.79 3.15 16.16
C PRO A 43 66.14 4.52 16.39
N ASP A 44 66.95 5.56 16.54
CA ASP A 44 66.44 6.93 16.52
C ASP A 44 65.98 7.33 15.10
N VAL A 45 65.36 8.51 14.98
CA VAL A 45 64.80 9.00 13.72
C VAL A 45 65.86 9.12 12.62
N TYR A 46 67.08 9.53 12.96
CA TYR A 46 68.16 9.71 12.00
C TYR A 46 68.60 8.34 11.43
N ASN A 47 68.81 7.36 12.31
CA ASN A 47 69.15 6.00 11.92
C ASN A 47 68.00 5.31 11.16
N LEU A 48 66.75 5.60 11.51
CA LEU A 48 65.59 5.15 10.74
C LEU A 48 65.58 5.71 9.32
N MET A 49 65.92 6.98 9.12
CA MET A 49 66.04 7.57 7.79
C MET A 49 67.17 6.91 6.98
N LEU A 50 68.32 6.68 7.60
CA LEU A 50 69.44 5.97 6.96
C LEU A 50 69.08 4.52 6.62
N LEU A 51 68.32 3.83 7.48
CA LEU A 51 67.82 2.48 7.20
C LEU A 51 66.80 2.49 6.05
N ALA A 52 65.92 3.49 6.00
CA ALA A 52 64.94 3.62 4.92
C ALA A 52 65.63 3.83 3.57
N ASP A 53 66.61 4.73 3.53
CA ASP A 53 67.48 4.95 2.36
C ASP A 53 68.29 3.69 2.00
N PHE A 54 68.93 3.07 2.99
CA PHE A 54 69.68 1.83 2.79
C PHE A 54 68.79 0.71 2.24
N TYR A 55 67.57 0.52 2.71
CA TYR A 55 66.69 -0.52 2.17
C TYR A 55 65.88 -0.06 0.95
N SER A 56 66.02 1.20 0.52
CA SER A 56 65.28 1.80 -0.59
C SER A 56 63.76 1.69 -0.42
N VAL A 57 63.29 1.88 0.82
CA VAL A 57 61.87 1.89 1.21
C VAL A 57 61.50 3.26 1.78
N SER A 58 60.21 3.58 1.81
CA SER A 58 59.77 4.83 2.44
C SER A 58 59.89 4.74 3.98
N PHE A 59 60.04 5.88 4.66
CA PHE A 59 60.00 5.90 6.12
C PHE A 59 58.66 5.36 6.68
N PHE A 60 57.55 5.63 6.00
CA PHE A 60 56.22 5.15 6.39
C PHE A 60 56.07 3.63 6.22
N GLU A 61 56.71 3.09 5.19
CA GLU A 61 56.81 1.65 4.94
C GLU A 61 57.68 0.98 6.01
N LEU A 62 58.86 1.54 6.29
CA LEU A 62 59.78 1.03 7.30
C LEU A 62 59.16 1.05 8.71
N SER A 63 58.44 2.12 9.05
CA SER A 63 57.78 2.30 10.34
C SER A 63 56.44 1.55 10.47
N GLY A 64 55.93 0.95 9.40
CA GLY A 64 54.63 0.26 9.39
C GLY A 64 53.42 1.17 9.58
N MET A 65 53.59 2.46 9.29
CA MET A 65 52.51 3.44 9.29
C MET A 65 51.68 3.38 8.00
N GLU A 66 52.26 2.95 6.88
CA GLU A 66 51.56 2.87 5.59
C GLU A 66 50.38 1.87 5.61
N GLU A 67 50.57 0.69 6.23
CA GLU A 67 49.48 -0.28 6.44
C GLU A 67 48.36 0.26 7.35
N LYS A 68 48.70 1.10 8.33
CA LYS A 68 47.72 1.72 9.23
C LYS A 68 46.87 2.76 8.49
N LEU A 69 47.49 3.60 7.67
CA LEU A 69 46.79 4.59 6.85
C LEU A 69 45.83 3.90 5.88
N HIS A 70 46.33 2.91 5.13
CA HIS A 70 45.53 2.19 4.15
C HIS A 70 44.38 1.38 4.78
N ASN A 71 44.57 0.84 5.98
CA ASN A 71 43.50 0.18 6.74
C ASN A 71 42.48 1.17 7.32
N SER A 72 42.93 2.35 7.75
CA SER A 72 42.04 3.40 8.25
C SER A 72 41.10 3.90 7.14
N GLU A 73 41.61 4.16 5.94
CA GLU A 73 40.82 4.56 4.78
C GLU A 73 39.83 3.48 4.36
N LYS A 74 40.27 2.21 4.32
CA LYS A 74 39.39 1.06 4.05
C LYS A 74 38.26 0.94 5.08
N ASN A 75 38.54 1.20 6.36
CA ASN A 75 37.53 1.16 7.42
C ASN A 75 36.53 2.31 7.30
N VAL A 76 36.98 3.52 6.97
CA VAL A 76 36.10 4.67 6.70
C VAL A 76 35.18 4.39 5.51
N LEU A 77 35.73 3.90 4.39
CA LEU A 77 34.92 3.53 3.22
C LEU A 77 33.90 2.44 3.55
N LYS A 78 34.31 1.40 4.30
CA LYS A 78 33.41 0.33 4.74
C LYS A 78 32.27 0.86 5.61
N ASN A 79 32.57 1.76 6.54
CA ASN A 79 31.55 2.34 7.41
C ASN A 79 30.57 3.22 6.62
N ASN A 80 31.07 4.08 5.74
CA ASN A 80 30.23 4.91 4.86
C ASN A 80 29.32 4.06 3.97
N ASN A 81 29.84 2.97 3.40
CA ASN A 81 29.03 2.05 2.59
C ASN A 81 27.94 1.35 3.42
N LYS A 82 28.27 0.90 4.65
CA LYS A 82 27.27 0.32 5.56
C LYS A 82 26.17 1.32 5.92
N GLU A 83 26.52 2.57 6.20
CA GLU A 83 25.54 3.63 6.49
C GLU A 83 24.64 3.91 5.29
N MET A 84 25.21 3.98 4.08
CA MET A 84 24.43 4.14 2.86
C MET A 84 23.47 2.98 2.62
N GLU A 85 23.91 1.74 2.79
CA GLU A 85 23.05 0.56 2.64
C GLU A 85 21.94 0.51 3.69
N HIS A 86 22.25 0.86 4.95
CA HIS A 86 21.25 0.97 6.01
C HIS A 86 20.21 2.07 5.70
N LYS A 87 20.65 3.22 5.16
CA LYS A 87 19.75 4.31 4.73
C LYS A 87 18.85 3.88 3.57
N LYS A 88 19.39 3.15 2.58
CA LYS A 88 18.60 2.57 1.48
C LYS A 88 17.60 1.54 1.99
N MET A 89 18.00 0.66 2.92
CA MET A 89 17.13 -0.34 3.52
C MET A 89 15.97 0.30 4.29
N LYS A 90 16.24 1.33 5.10
CA LYS A 90 15.21 2.11 5.81
C LYS A 90 14.19 2.72 4.84
N LYS A 91 14.64 3.29 3.71
CA LYS A 91 13.72 3.80 2.68
C LYS A 91 12.83 2.70 2.10
N ARG A 92 13.39 1.53 1.77
CA ARG A 92 12.61 0.39 1.26
C ARG A 92 11.55 -0.08 2.25
N ILE A 93 11.90 -0.20 3.54
CA ILE A 93 10.95 -0.57 4.60
C ILE A 93 9.83 0.47 4.72
N ALA A 94 10.16 1.76 4.68
CA ALA A 94 9.16 2.83 4.72
C ALA A 94 8.15 2.74 3.56
N PHE A 95 8.61 2.44 2.34
CA PHE A 95 7.73 2.24 1.18
C PHE A 95 6.78 1.04 1.38
N ILE A 96 7.28 -0.08 1.90
CA ILE A 96 6.46 -1.26 2.17
C ILE A 96 5.40 -0.95 3.23
N MET A 97 5.78 -0.24 4.31
CA MET A 97 4.86 0.16 5.39
C MET A 97 3.74 1.08 4.89
N ILE A 98 4.04 2.02 3.99
CA ILE A 98 3.01 2.88 3.40
C ILE A 98 2.05 2.04 2.54
N GLY A 99 2.59 1.13 1.73
CA GLY A 99 1.79 0.23 0.90
C GLY A 99 0.83 -0.64 1.70
N THR A 100 1.29 -1.22 2.82
CA THR A 100 0.43 -2.06 3.68
C THR A 100 -0.69 -1.25 4.32
N ILE A 101 -0.43 -0.02 4.76
CA ILE A 101 -1.47 0.87 5.30
C ILE A 101 -2.54 1.18 4.24
N VAL A 102 -2.13 1.48 3.01
CA VAL A 102 -3.09 1.75 1.91
C VAL A 102 -3.97 0.53 1.60
N VAL A 103 -3.39 -0.68 1.59
CA VAL A 103 -4.16 -1.91 1.35
C VAL A 103 -5.16 -2.19 2.49
N LEU A 104 -4.74 -2.02 3.74
CA LEU A 104 -5.61 -2.23 4.90
C LEU A 104 -6.75 -1.21 4.96
N THR A 105 -6.47 0.06 4.65
CA THR A 105 -7.50 1.11 4.60
C THR A 105 -8.51 0.84 3.49
N TYR A 106 -8.07 0.45 2.29
CA TYR A 106 -8.98 0.06 1.22
C TYR A 106 -9.85 -1.16 1.60
N PHE A 107 -9.24 -2.19 2.19
CA PHE A 107 -9.98 -3.37 2.65
C PHE A 107 -11.04 -3.01 3.72
N PHE A 108 -10.71 -2.12 4.65
CA PHE A 108 -11.66 -1.63 5.65
C PHE A 108 -12.85 -0.89 5.03
N LEU A 109 -12.61 -0.05 4.02
CA LEU A 109 -13.68 0.62 3.28
C LEU A 109 -14.58 -0.36 2.54
N LEU A 110 -14.02 -1.43 1.95
CA LEU A 110 -14.81 -2.48 1.32
C LEU A 110 -15.73 -3.17 2.33
N VAL A 111 -15.17 -3.60 3.48
CA VAL A 111 -15.96 -4.23 4.56
C VAL A 111 -17.06 -3.29 5.05
N SER A 112 -16.75 -2.00 5.22
CA SER A 112 -17.72 -0.99 5.66
C SER A 112 -18.81 -0.73 4.61
N SER A 113 -18.47 -0.77 3.33
CA SER A 113 -19.45 -0.63 2.24
C SER A 113 -20.38 -1.84 2.17
N TYR A 114 -19.84 -3.05 2.36
CA TYR A 114 -20.61 -4.29 2.40
C TYR A 114 -21.53 -4.36 3.62
N SER A 115 -21.05 -3.99 4.80
CA SER A 115 -21.88 -3.95 6.01
C SER A 115 -23.00 -2.92 5.89
N ARG A 116 -22.73 -1.76 5.27
CA ARG A 116 -23.76 -0.76 4.97
C ARG A 116 -24.81 -1.27 4.00
N GLN A 117 -24.40 -1.92 2.91
CA GLN A 117 -25.35 -2.49 1.95
C GLN A 117 -26.26 -3.51 2.62
N LYS A 118 -25.69 -4.44 3.40
CA LYS A 118 -26.48 -5.42 4.16
C LYS A 118 -27.46 -4.75 5.12
N ALA A 119 -27.03 -3.70 5.83
CA ALA A 119 -27.90 -2.97 6.75
C ALA A 119 -29.03 -2.23 6.00
N ILE A 120 -28.78 -1.71 4.80
CA ILE A 120 -29.82 -1.14 3.94
C ILE A 120 -30.78 -2.23 3.49
N ASP A 121 -30.29 -3.36 2.99
CA ASP A 121 -31.14 -4.46 2.51
C ASP A 121 -32.04 -4.98 3.66
N GLU A 122 -31.47 -5.15 4.85
CA GLU A 122 -32.18 -5.57 6.07
C GLU A 122 -33.17 -4.50 6.56
N TYR A 123 -32.81 -3.21 6.50
CA TYR A 123 -33.71 -2.10 6.81
C TYR A 123 -34.87 -2.03 5.82
N THR A 124 -34.62 -2.11 4.50
CA THR A 124 -35.66 -2.12 3.48
C THR A 124 -36.57 -3.34 3.57
N ALA A 125 -36.02 -4.50 3.94
CA ALA A 125 -36.79 -5.73 4.12
C ALA A 125 -37.68 -5.68 5.38
N ASN A 126 -37.27 -4.96 6.42
CA ASN A 126 -38.04 -4.81 7.66
C ASN A 126 -39.07 -3.68 7.59
N ASP A 127 -38.78 -2.60 6.86
CA ASP A 127 -39.69 -1.46 6.70
C ASP A 127 -40.76 -1.70 5.65
N PHE A 128 -40.52 -2.53 4.63
CA PHE A 128 -41.51 -2.79 3.57
C PHE A 128 -41.70 -4.29 3.32
N CYS A 129 -42.92 -4.78 3.54
CA CYS A 129 -43.31 -6.15 3.19
C CYS A 129 -44.08 -6.17 1.86
N LEU A 130 -43.82 -7.16 0.99
CA LEU A 130 -44.59 -7.36 -0.23
C LEU A 130 -45.98 -7.95 0.11
N TYR A 131 -47.04 -7.22 -0.17
CA TYR A 131 -48.41 -7.64 0.16
C TYR A 131 -49.11 -8.36 -1.01
N GLY A 132 -48.74 -8.07 -2.26
CA GLY A 132 -49.23 -8.81 -3.43
C GLY A 132 -49.09 -8.08 -4.77
N VAL A 133 -49.47 -8.77 -5.86
CA VAL A 133 -49.53 -8.25 -7.24
C VAL A 133 -50.93 -8.48 -7.80
N LYS A 134 -51.60 -7.43 -8.32
CA LYS A 134 -52.92 -7.56 -8.99
C LYS A 134 -52.87 -7.11 -10.44
N LYS A 135 -53.43 -7.92 -11.34
CA LYS A 135 -53.53 -7.63 -12.78
C LYS A 135 -54.76 -6.76 -13.05
N VAL A 136 -54.57 -5.58 -13.64
CA VAL A 136 -55.61 -4.58 -13.93
C VAL A 136 -55.64 -4.29 -15.43
N ASN A 137 -56.84 -4.20 -15.99
CA ASN A 137 -57.02 -3.85 -17.40
C ASN A 137 -56.97 -2.33 -17.57
N TYR A 138 -56.31 -1.87 -18.63
CA TYR A 138 -56.24 -0.46 -18.96
C TYR A 138 -56.71 -0.21 -20.39
N ASP A 139 -57.25 0.99 -20.61
CA ASP A 139 -57.63 1.51 -21.92
C ASP A 139 -57.04 2.92 -22.03
N ILE A 140 -56.15 3.16 -23.00
CA ILE A 140 -55.52 4.45 -23.21
C ILE A 140 -56.38 5.25 -24.19
N LYS A 141 -56.86 6.41 -23.73
CA LYS A 141 -57.67 7.34 -24.53
C LYS A 141 -57.31 8.77 -24.20
N ASP A 142 -57.18 9.61 -25.22
CA ASP A 142 -56.98 11.06 -25.09
C ASP A 142 -55.79 11.39 -24.16
N ASN A 143 -54.66 10.69 -24.35
CA ASN A 143 -53.44 10.77 -23.56
C ASN A 143 -53.62 10.47 -22.07
N SER A 144 -54.73 9.84 -21.70
CA SER A 144 -55.05 9.42 -20.34
C SER A 144 -55.24 7.91 -20.28
N VAL A 145 -54.84 7.30 -19.16
CA VAL A 145 -55.04 5.85 -18.96
C VAL A 145 -56.25 5.63 -18.07
N ASP A 146 -57.29 5.08 -18.66
CA ASP A 146 -58.51 4.70 -17.98
C ASP A 146 -58.38 3.26 -17.44
N LEU A 147 -58.26 3.15 -16.12
CA LEU A 147 -58.21 1.87 -15.41
C LEU A 147 -59.65 1.40 -15.20
N LYS A 148 -60.13 0.60 -16.15
CA LYS A 148 -61.49 0.08 -16.08
C LYS A 148 -61.65 -0.85 -14.89
N ASN A 149 -62.72 -0.61 -14.16
CA ASN A 149 -63.12 -1.23 -12.92
C ASN A 149 -62.38 -0.77 -11.63
N THR A 150 -62.33 0.54 -11.33
CA THR A 150 -61.83 1.13 -10.04
C THR A 150 -62.85 2.05 -9.24
N THR A 151 -63.10 1.89 -7.91
CA THR A 151 -64.08 2.62 -7.02
C THR A 151 -63.30 3.61 -6.13
N PRO A 152 -63.83 4.36 -5.13
CA PRO A 152 -63.08 5.50 -4.58
C PRO A 152 -62.01 5.11 -3.55
N PHE A 153 -61.05 6.00 -3.32
CA PHE A 153 -59.91 5.83 -2.40
C PHE A 153 -60.28 6.29 -0.98
N TYR A 154 -59.68 5.70 0.07
CA TYR A 154 -59.86 6.08 1.48
C TYR A 154 -58.56 6.57 2.13
N LEU A 155 -58.65 7.72 2.81
CA LEU A 155 -57.60 8.35 3.61
C LEU A 155 -57.80 8.01 5.10
N SER A 156 -56.72 7.94 5.88
CA SER A 156 -56.80 7.91 7.35
C SER A 156 -56.80 9.32 7.95
N ASP A 157 -57.12 9.43 9.25
CA ASP A 157 -57.26 10.70 9.99
C ASP A 157 -55.98 11.58 10.01
N ASP A 158 -54.82 11.00 9.75
CA ASP A 158 -53.52 11.70 9.65
C ASP A 158 -53.16 12.13 8.21
N ASN A 159 -54.15 12.17 7.30
CA ASN A 159 -54.02 12.60 5.90
C ASN A 159 -53.06 11.76 5.03
N ASN A 160 -52.74 10.54 5.43
CA ASN A 160 -51.99 9.59 4.60
C ASN A 160 -52.93 8.90 3.60
N ILE A 161 -52.45 8.69 2.36
CA ILE A 161 -53.15 7.79 1.43
C ILE A 161 -52.89 6.38 1.88
N VAL A 162 -53.75 5.93 2.77
CA VAL A 162 -53.73 4.59 3.30
C VAL A 162 -54.48 3.66 2.38
N SER A 163 -55.29 4.12 1.41
CA SER A 163 -55.76 3.22 0.35
C SER A 163 -56.52 3.69 -0.90
N VAL A 164 -56.35 2.87 -1.93
CA VAL A 164 -57.11 2.51 -3.14
C VAL A 164 -58.41 1.69 -3.21
N GLU A 165 -59.66 2.18 -3.27
CA GLU A 165 -60.78 1.28 -3.64
C GLU A 165 -61.00 1.07 -5.15
N LEU A 166 -61.48 -0.09 -5.61
CA LEU A 166 -61.54 -0.51 -7.03
C LEU A 166 -62.97 -1.00 -7.39
N THR A 167 -63.61 -0.77 -8.58
CA THR A 167 -65.07 -0.40 -8.75
C THR A 167 -66.06 -1.37 -8.12
N ASP A 168 -65.58 -2.56 -7.80
CA ASP A 168 -66.26 -3.59 -7.05
C ASP A 168 -66.36 -3.32 -5.53
N GLY A 169 -65.69 -2.28 -5.01
CA GLY A 169 -65.67 -1.92 -3.59
C GLY A 169 -64.41 -2.34 -2.79
N THR A 170 -63.30 -2.68 -3.46
CA THR A 170 -62.12 -3.27 -2.78
C THR A 170 -60.96 -2.29 -2.55
N ILE A 171 -60.52 -2.10 -1.30
CA ILE A 171 -59.56 -1.08 -0.80
C ILE A 171 -58.07 -1.58 -0.74
N VAL A 172 -57.09 -0.83 -1.29
CA VAL A 172 -55.65 -1.18 -1.48
C VAL A 172 -54.73 -0.28 -0.66
N LYS A 173 -53.92 -0.80 0.29
CA LYS A 173 -53.42 0.01 1.41
C LYS A 173 -51.97 0.58 1.48
N ASP A 174 -51.11 0.42 0.47
CA ASP A 174 -49.79 1.10 0.48
C ASP A 174 -49.27 1.51 -0.92
N LEU A 175 -48.63 2.68 -0.92
CA LEU A 175 -48.33 3.52 -2.07
C LEU A 175 -46.87 4.04 -2.09
N SER A 176 -45.88 3.24 -1.67
CA SER A 176 -44.45 3.64 -1.78
C SER A 176 -43.96 3.87 -3.24
N PHE A 177 -42.84 4.61 -3.42
CA PHE A 177 -42.34 5.08 -4.74
C PHE A 177 -42.04 3.94 -5.75
N GLU A 178 -41.57 2.79 -5.29
CA GLU A 178 -41.32 1.60 -6.11
C GLU A 178 -42.64 0.96 -6.63
N ASN A 179 -43.74 1.10 -5.89
CA ASN A 179 -45.06 0.57 -6.27
C ASN A 179 -45.74 1.38 -7.35
N ILE A 180 -45.59 2.70 -7.28
CA ILE A 180 -46.09 3.62 -8.29
C ILE A 180 -45.36 3.39 -9.63
N GLN A 181 -44.07 3.04 -9.61
CA GLN A 181 -43.31 2.64 -10.80
C GLN A 181 -43.77 1.28 -11.38
N LYS A 182 -44.27 0.38 -10.53
CA LYS A 182 -44.84 -0.92 -10.92
C LYS A 182 -46.34 -0.89 -11.24
N LEU A 183 -47.04 0.24 -11.09
CA LEU A 183 -48.35 0.41 -11.73
C LEU A 183 -48.26 0.35 -13.27
N GLY A 184 -47.04 0.24 -13.84
CA GLY A 184 -46.77 -0.38 -15.15
C GLY A 184 -47.56 0.22 -16.31
N LEU A 185 -47.71 1.53 -16.31
CA LEU A 185 -47.82 2.32 -17.53
C LEU A 185 -46.48 2.27 -18.34
N PHE A 186 -45.90 1.07 -18.47
CA PHE A 186 -44.55 0.77 -18.98
C PHE A 186 -44.58 -0.57 -19.74
N THR A 187 -43.80 -0.68 -20.83
CA THR A 187 -43.69 -1.90 -21.66
C THR A 187 -42.72 -2.95 -21.07
N GLU A 188 -42.66 -4.16 -21.68
CA GLU A 188 -41.75 -5.26 -21.27
C GLU A 188 -40.28 -4.84 -21.12
N ASP A 189 -39.87 -3.76 -21.78
CA ASP A 189 -38.51 -3.23 -21.77
C ASP A 189 -38.31 -2.06 -20.77
N ASN A 190 -39.31 -1.75 -19.93
CA ASN A 190 -39.34 -0.62 -18.99
C ASN A 190 -39.11 0.76 -19.64
N LYS A 191 -39.52 0.94 -20.91
CA LYS A 191 -39.43 2.21 -21.63
C LYS A 191 -40.75 2.98 -21.64
N TRP A 192 -40.65 4.31 -21.57
CA TRP A 192 -41.75 5.24 -21.77
C TRP A 192 -42.20 5.24 -23.24
N PHE A 193 -43.50 5.37 -23.48
CA PHE A 193 -44.11 5.49 -24.82
C PHE A 193 -45.15 6.61 -24.85
N LEU A 194 -45.28 7.29 -25.98
CA LEU A 194 -46.34 8.27 -26.24
C LEU A 194 -47.56 7.56 -26.86
N GLU A 195 -48.79 8.02 -26.59
CA GLU A 195 -50.01 7.41 -27.17
C GLU A 195 -49.97 7.36 -28.71
N SER A 196 -49.34 8.36 -29.34
CA SER A 196 -49.15 8.44 -30.79
C SER A 196 -48.23 7.35 -31.36
N GLU A 197 -47.47 6.67 -30.52
CA GLU A 197 -46.52 5.61 -30.88
C GLU A 197 -47.15 4.21 -30.81
N LEU A 198 -48.39 4.10 -30.28
CA LEU A 198 -49.08 2.83 -30.06
C LEU A 198 -50.14 2.52 -31.13
N GLY A 199 -50.21 1.27 -31.56
CA GLY A 199 -51.32 0.74 -32.36
C GLY A 199 -52.63 0.60 -31.55
N GLU A 200 -53.77 0.53 -32.23
CA GLU A 200 -55.10 0.45 -31.57
C GLU A 200 -55.30 -0.79 -30.67
N GLU A 201 -54.60 -1.90 -30.95
CA GLU A 201 -54.60 -3.08 -30.08
C GLU A 201 -53.66 -2.91 -28.87
N GLU A 202 -52.59 -2.13 -28.99
CA GLU A 202 -51.61 -1.88 -27.92
C GLU A 202 -52.11 -0.85 -26.90
N LYS A 203 -53.09 -0.01 -27.29
CA LYS A 203 -53.78 0.92 -26.37
C LYS A 203 -54.70 0.22 -25.37
N LYS A 204 -54.90 -1.10 -25.49
CA LYS A 204 -55.75 -1.90 -24.61
C LYS A 204 -55.00 -3.12 -24.13
N GLY A 205 -54.83 -3.23 -22.82
CA GLY A 205 -54.02 -4.30 -22.28
C GLY A 205 -54.23 -4.51 -20.80
N TYR A 206 -53.24 -5.15 -20.18
CA TYR A 206 -53.22 -5.41 -18.76
C TYR A 206 -51.88 -5.01 -18.15
N VAL A 207 -51.91 -4.64 -16.88
CA VAL A 207 -50.72 -4.31 -16.10
C VAL A 207 -50.79 -4.95 -14.72
N ASN A 208 -49.65 -5.32 -14.17
CA ASN A 208 -49.53 -5.87 -12.83
C ASN A 208 -49.15 -4.78 -11.83
N LEU A 209 -50.07 -4.36 -10.96
CA LEU A 209 -49.83 -3.34 -9.93
C LEU A 209 -49.15 -4.00 -8.71
N LEU A 210 -48.07 -3.40 -8.19
CA LEU A 210 -47.39 -3.86 -6.96
C LEU A 210 -47.89 -3.09 -5.74
N PHE A 211 -48.11 -3.81 -4.64
CA PHE A 211 -48.44 -3.23 -3.35
C PHE A 211 -47.41 -3.67 -2.31
N LEU A 212 -46.73 -2.70 -1.70
CA LEU A 212 -45.88 -2.89 -0.54
C LEU A 212 -46.73 -2.59 0.69
N TRP A 213 -46.20 -2.79 1.90
CA TRP A 213 -46.79 -2.32 3.15
C TRP A 213 -45.68 -1.79 4.05
N LYS A 214 -45.71 -0.51 4.42
CA LYS A 214 -44.74 0.11 5.32
C LYS A 214 -45.06 -0.24 6.78
N ASN A 215 -44.14 -0.92 7.44
CA ASN A 215 -44.26 -1.24 8.85
C ASN A 215 -43.84 -0.01 9.68
N GLU A 216 -44.79 0.72 10.26
CA GLU A 216 -44.47 1.79 11.21
C GLU A 216 -44.02 1.15 12.52
N SER A 217 -42.72 1.24 12.83
CA SER A 217 -42.19 0.89 14.14
C SER A 217 -42.53 1.99 15.13
N GLU A 218 -43.16 1.62 16.25
CA GLU A 218 -43.40 2.47 17.43
C GLU A 218 -42.12 3.14 17.98
#